data_AF-A0A2T1FEV9-F1
#
_entry.id   AF-A0A2T1FEV9-F1
#
_cell.length_a   1.000
_cell.length_b   1.000
_cell.length_c   1.000
_cell.angle_alpha   90.00
_cell.angle_beta   90.00
_cell.angle_gamma   90.00
#
_symmetry.space_group_name_H-M   'P 1'
#
loop_
_entity.id
_entity.type
_entity.pdbx_description
1 polymer ?
#
loop_
_entity_poly.entity_id
_entity_poly.type
_entity_poly.pdbx_seq_one_letter_code
_entity_poly.pdbx_strand_id
1 'polypeptide(L)'
;MKNTSSIALVNWLPPKPETVLLCDSIAAASEMAFMLNGEWDGCNSLVIPKSDKVAIETAAGLLETSWCYQNTSEAVLIRLTVDELLRRYATGDRFFVNANLRCAQLGELCLENIDLSYAKLNLANLSGANLSRANLVAAEMPAANLSCSNLSRSHLVRANLAGANLSDANLRGADFTNTNLSNANLNGADLRGANLERVDLKKTCLDGAIFE
;
A
#
# COMPACT_ATOMS: atom_id res chain seq x y z
N MET A 1 9.36 -47.42 -25.95
CA MET A 1 9.89 -46.15 -25.40
C MET A 1 8.89 -45.05 -25.71
N LYS A 2 8.38 -44.39 -24.64
CA LYS A 2 7.77 -43.04 -24.51
C LYS A 2 6.82 -42.50 -25.60
N ASN A 3 5.78 -41.73 -25.31
CA ASN A 3 4.89 -41.52 -24.17
C ASN A 3 3.80 -40.54 -24.71
N THR A 4 2.62 -40.60 -24.10
CA THR A 4 1.43 -39.76 -24.28
C THR A 4 1.66 -38.26 -24.04
N SER A 5 0.79 -37.39 -24.60
CA SER A 5 0.32 -36.09 -24.07
C SER A 5 -0.72 -35.50 -25.05
N SER A 6 -2.00 -35.88 -24.98
CA SER A 6 -3.07 -35.23 -24.19
C SER A 6 -3.18 -33.73 -24.45
N ILE A 7 -4.02 -33.35 -25.42
CA ILE A 7 -4.51 -31.98 -25.61
C ILE A 7 -5.53 -31.72 -24.51
N ALA A 8 -5.15 -30.94 -23.50
CA ALA A 8 -6.07 -30.51 -22.45
C ALA A 8 -7.04 -29.46 -23.02
N LEU A 9 -8.34 -29.78 -22.96
CA LEU A 9 -9.41 -28.81 -23.11
C LEU A 9 -9.26 -27.70 -22.07
N VAL A 10 -9.05 -26.47 -22.53
CA VAL A 10 -9.12 -25.27 -21.69
C VAL A 10 -10.60 -24.97 -21.40
N ASN A 11 -10.99 -25.04 -20.13
CA ASN A 11 -12.35 -24.78 -19.65
C ASN A 11 -12.78 -23.32 -19.92
N TRP A 12 -13.87 -23.14 -20.65
CA TRP A 12 -14.57 -21.86 -20.89
C TRP A 12 -15.68 -21.62 -19.86
N LEU A 13 -15.33 -21.42 -18.59
CA LEU A 13 -16.26 -20.93 -17.56
C LEU A 13 -15.73 -19.61 -17.01
N PRO A 14 -16.54 -18.54 -16.90
CA PRO A 14 -16.12 -17.34 -16.18
C PRO A 14 -15.80 -17.72 -14.72
N PRO A 15 -14.72 -17.19 -14.13
CA PRO A 15 -14.40 -17.45 -12.74
C PRO A 15 -15.57 -17.03 -11.84
N LYS A 16 -15.90 -17.86 -10.85
CA LYS A 16 -16.93 -17.53 -9.86
C LYS A 16 -16.50 -16.24 -9.13
N PRO A 17 -17.44 -15.36 -8.75
CA PRO A 17 -17.10 -14.19 -7.94
C PRO A 17 -16.56 -14.66 -6.59
N GLU A 18 -15.31 -14.35 -6.33
CA GLU A 18 -14.60 -14.69 -5.10
C GLU A 18 -14.84 -13.62 -4.04
N THR A 19 -15.18 -14.04 -2.82
CA THR A 19 -15.35 -13.15 -1.68
C THR A 19 -13.96 -12.80 -1.13
N VAL A 20 -13.56 -11.53 -1.32
CA VAL A 20 -12.32 -10.98 -0.76
C VAL A 20 -12.63 -10.27 0.54
N LEU A 21 -12.02 -10.72 1.63
CA LEU A 21 -12.06 -10.04 2.92
C LEU A 21 -10.77 -9.28 3.15
N LEU A 22 -10.88 -8.09 3.73
CA LEU A 22 -9.73 -7.30 4.16
C LEU A 22 -9.68 -7.29 5.68
N CYS A 23 -8.54 -7.66 6.25
CA CYS A 23 -8.26 -7.61 7.69
C CYS A 23 -7.40 -6.38 8.03
N ASP A 24 -7.41 -5.97 9.29
CA ASP A 24 -6.56 -4.88 9.80
C ASP A 24 -5.07 -5.26 9.94
N SER A 25 -4.75 -6.55 9.99
CA SER A 25 -3.37 -7.05 10.11
C SER A 25 -3.11 -8.33 9.29
N ILE A 26 -1.82 -8.57 9.01
CA ILE A 26 -1.33 -9.81 8.36
C ILE A 26 -1.62 -11.04 9.23
N ALA A 27 -1.41 -10.92 10.55
CA ALA A 27 -1.69 -12.01 11.49
C ALA A 27 -3.18 -12.39 11.46
N ALA A 28 -4.07 -11.39 11.51
CA ALA A 28 -5.50 -11.60 11.37
C ALA A 28 -5.85 -12.22 10.02
N ALA A 29 -5.28 -11.73 8.91
CA ALA A 29 -5.56 -12.30 7.58
C ALA A 29 -5.11 -13.76 7.44
N SER A 30 -3.92 -14.10 7.97
CA SER A 30 -3.38 -15.46 7.97
C SER A 30 -4.19 -16.40 8.88
N GLU A 31 -4.54 -15.96 10.08
CA GLU A 31 -5.31 -16.78 11.03
C GLU A 31 -6.76 -16.94 10.56
N MET A 32 -7.38 -15.89 10.01
CA MET A 32 -8.69 -15.98 9.38
C MET A 32 -8.65 -16.88 8.15
N ALA A 33 -7.58 -16.88 7.35
CA ALA A 33 -7.46 -17.78 6.22
C ALA A 33 -7.41 -19.24 6.66
N PHE A 34 -6.70 -19.53 7.75
CA PHE A 34 -6.71 -20.85 8.37
C PHE A 34 -8.10 -21.22 8.91
N MET A 35 -8.74 -20.32 9.69
CA MET A 35 -10.04 -20.57 10.31
C MET A 35 -11.18 -20.72 9.31
N LEU A 36 -11.14 -19.96 8.21
CA LEU A 36 -12.20 -19.89 7.20
C LEU A 36 -11.89 -20.73 5.97
N ASN A 37 -10.79 -21.50 5.99
CA ASN A 37 -10.31 -22.29 4.86
C ASN A 37 -10.23 -21.45 3.57
N GLY A 38 -9.66 -20.24 3.72
CA GLY A 38 -9.44 -19.27 2.67
C GLY A 38 -7.98 -19.25 2.19
N GLU A 39 -7.76 -18.59 1.06
CA GLU A 39 -6.45 -18.34 0.50
C GLU A 39 -5.98 -16.94 0.89
N TRP A 40 -4.93 -16.87 1.68
CA TRP A 40 -4.30 -15.61 2.07
C TRP A 40 -3.38 -15.11 0.95
N ASP A 41 -3.47 -13.81 0.61
CA ASP A 41 -2.70 -13.19 -0.47
C ASP A 41 -1.25 -12.81 -0.09
N GLY A 42 -0.82 -13.11 1.14
CA GLY A 42 0.47 -12.69 1.68
C GLY A 42 0.47 -11.26 2.25
N CYS A 43 -0.67 -10.57 2.24
CA CYS A 43 -0.84 -9.21 2.77
C CYS A 43 -1.96 -9.18 3.82
N ASN A 44 -2.95 -8.31 3.71
CA ASN A 44 -4.08 -8.25 4.63
C ASN A 44 -5.41 -8.58 3.93
N SER A 45 -5.35 -9.33 2.82
CA SER A 45 -6.53 -9.83 2.13
C SER A 45 -6.57 -11.35 2.18
N LEU A 46 -7.75 -11.93 2.35
CA LEU A 46 -7.98 -13.35 2.13
C LEU A 46 -9.16 -13.56 1.18
N VAL A 47 -8.99 -14.50 0.26
CA VAL A 47 -10.04 -14.99 -0.62
C VAL A 47 -10.69 -16.18 0.06
N ILE A 48 -12.01 -16.16 0.20
CA ILE A 48 -12.73 -17.31 0.76
C ILE A 48 -13.66 -17.88 -0.30
N PRO A 49 -13.52 -19.18 -0.66
CA PRO A 49 -14.31 -19.78 -1.73
C PRO A 49 -15.79 -19.91 -1.36
N LYS A 50 -16.11 -20.00 -0.06
CA LYS A 50 -17.49 -20.01 0.45
C LYS A 50 -17.51 -19.70 1.95
N SER A 51 -18.07 -18.55 2.36
CA SER A 51 -18.31 -18.24 3.76
C SER A 51 -19.55 -17.38 3.94
N ASP A 52 -20.25 -17.59 5.06
CA ASP A 52 -21.36 -16.75 5.51
C ASP A 52 -20.84 -15.70 6.52
N LYS A 53 -21.48 -14.54 6.57
CA LYS A 53 -21.15 -13.39 7.42
C LYS A 53 -20.95 -13.78 8.88
N VAL A 54 -21.76 -14.70 9.40
CA VAL A 54 -21.65 -15.21 10.78
C VAL A 54 -20.28 -15.85 11.06
N ALA A 55 -19.75 -16.63 10.13
CA ALA A 55 -18.44 -17.28 10.30
C ALA A 55 -17.32 -16.23 10.35
N ILE A 56 -17.44 -15.19 9.53
CA ILE A 56 -16.46 -14.13 9.46
C ILE A 56 -16.53 -13.23 10.70
N GLU A 57 -17.72 -12.84 11.16
CA GLU A 57 -17.89 -12.08 12.41
C GLU A 57 -17.42 -12.89 13.63
N THR A 58 -17.63 -14.21 13.63
CA THR A 58 -17.15 -15.09 14.70
C THR A 58 -15.63 -15.17 14.70
N ALA A 59 -15.02 -15.39 13.54
CA ALA A 59 -13.56 -15.39 13.41
C ALA A 59 -12.97 -14.04 13.82
N ALA A 60 -13.58 -12.95 13.37
CA ALA A 60 -13.21 -11.60 13.73
C ALA A 60 -13.30 -11.34 15.25
N GLY A 61 -14.39 -11.79 15.88
CA GLY A 61 -14.58 -11.66 17.32
C GLY A 61 -13.59 -12.51 18.14
N LEU A 62 -13.29 -13.73 17.69
CA LEU A 62 -12.29 -14.60 18.34
C LEU A 62 -10.88 -14.03 18.27
N LEU A 63 -10.58 -13.33 17.18
CA LEU A 63 -9.26 -12.74 16.90
C LEU A 63 -9.17 -11.26 17.33
N GLU A 64 -10.23 -10.70 17.93
CA GLU A 64 -10.34 -9.28 18.27
C GLU A 64 -9.99 -8.34 17.09
N THR A 65 -10.31 -8.75 15.85
CA THR A 65 -9.93 -8.06 14.60
C THR A 65 -11.15 -7.53 13.85
N SER A 66 -10.93 -6.51 13.02
CA SER A 66 -11.93 -5.90 12.16
C SER A 66 -11.75 -6.31 10.69
N TRP A 67 -12.87 -6.41 9.96
CA TRP A 67 -12.88 -6.79 8.56
C TRP A 67 -13.98 -6.07 7.76
N CYS A 68 -13.84 -6.03 6.43
CA CYS A 68 -14.83 -5.41 5.54
C CYS A 68 -15.20 -6.30 4.33
N TYR A 69 -16.50 -6.34 4.00
CA TYR A 69 -17.10 -6.99 2.82
C TYR A 69 -18.47 -6.38 2.49
N GLN A 70 -18.94 -6.53 1.24
CA GLN A 70 -20.21 -6.03 0.67
C GLN A 70 -21.33 -5.77 1.71
N ASN A 71 -21.34 -4.52 2.24
CA ASN A 71 -22.32 -3.89 3.14
C ASN A 71 -22.67 -4.67 4.44
N THR A 72 -22.01 -4.60 5.60
CA THR A 72 -21.30 -3.56 6.37
C THR A 72 -20.67 -4.29 7.60
N SER A 73 -19.57 -3.85 8.23
CA SER A 73 -19.46 -2.70 9.18
C SER A 73 -18.14 -1.91 8.98
N GLU A 74 -18.24 -0.60 8.73
CA GLU A 74 -17.35 0.26 7.92
C GLU A 74 -16.20 0.97 8.70
N ALA A 75 -15.05 1.35 8.12
CA ALA A 75 -14.90 2.31 7.01
C ALA A 75 -14.27 1.73 5.73
N VAL A 76 -15.11 1.49 4.74
CA VAL A 76 -14.74 1.08 3.39
C VAL A 76 -14.16 2.27 2.63
N LEU A 77 -12.92 2.12 2.18
CA LEU A 77 -12.46 2.75 0.94
C LEU A 77 -12.27 1.61 -0.05
N ILE A 78 -12.98 1.65 -1.17
CA ILE A 78 -12.86 0.67 -2.24
C ILE A 78 -11.38 0.59 -2.61
N ARG A 79 -10.81 -0.62 -2.51
CA ARG A 79 -9.43 -0.86 -2.93
C ARG A 79 -9.33 -0.52 -4.40
N LEU A 80 -8.49 0.46 -4.72
CA LEU A 80 -8.14 0.77 -6.10
C LEU A 80 -7.12 -0.27 -6.53
N THR A 81 -7.46 -1.11 -7.52
CA THR A 81 -6.47 -2.05 -8.06
C THR A 81 -5.38 -1.28 -8.79
N VAL A 82 -4.16 -1.83 -8.82
CA VAL A 82 -3.05 -1.22 -9.56
C VAL A 82 -3.41 -1.09 -11.05
N ASP A 83 -4.09 -2.08 -11.63
CA ASP A 83 -4.55 -2.03 -13.03
C ASP A 83 -5.53 -0.88 -13.29
N GLU A 84 -6.47 -0.64 -12.37
CA GLU A 84 -7.42 0.47 -12.51
C GLU A 84 -6.74 1.82 -12.31
N LEU A 85 -5.81 1.91 -11.35
CA LEU A 85 -4.95 3.08 -11.17
C LEU A 85 -4.21 3.37 -12.47
N LEU A 86 -3.53 2.37 -13.05
CA LEU A 86 -2.75 2.52 -14.28
C LEU A 86 -3.63 2.87 -15.48
N ARG A 87 -4.82 2.27 -15.61
CA ARG A 87 -5.79 2.59 -16.66
C ARG A 87 -6.22 4.06 -16.60
N ARG A 88 -6.62 4.53 -15.42
CA ARG A 88 -7.01 5.94 -15.20
C ARG A 88 -5.82 6.88 -15.38
N TYR A 89 -4.66 6.50 -14.87
CA TYR A 89 -3.45 7.30 -14.99
C TYR A 89 -3.02 7.47 -16.45
N ALA A 90 -3.15 6.41 -17.27
CA ALA A 90 -2.87 6.44 -18.70
C ALA A 90 -3.83 7.36 -19.48
N THR A 91 -5.06 7.56 -19.01
CA THR A 91 -6.01 8.53 -19.60
C THR A 91 -5.85 9.96 -19.07
N GLY A 92 -4.80 10.21 -18.28
CA GLY A 92 -4.48 11.53 -17.74
C GLY A 92 -5.09 11.83 -16.37
N ASP A 93 -5.81 10.88 -15.76
CA ASP A 93 -6.28 11.05 -14.39
C ASP A 93 -5.10 11.10 -13.43
N ARG A 94 -5.12 12.06 -12.53
CA ARG A 94 -4.13 12.20 -11.46
C ARG A 94 -4.78 12.20 -10.09
N PHE A 95 -6.11 12.22 -10.00
CA PHE A 95 -6.84 12.41 -8.76
C PHE A 95 -7.24 11.07 -8.13
N PHE A 96 -6.39 10.60 -7.22
CA PHE A 96 -6.56 9.39 -6.42
C PHE A 96 -6.61 9.72 -4.92
N VAL A 97 -7.20 10.88 -4.59
CA VAL A 97 -7.43 11.35 -3.23
C VAL A 97 -8.20 10.29 -2.45
N ASN A 98 -7.79 10.01 -1.21
CA ASN A 98 -8.37 8.96 -0.36
C ASN A 98 -8.29 7.54 -0.95
N ALA A 99 -7.48 7.27 -1.97
CA ALA A 99 -7.37 5.93 -2.52
C ALA A 99 -6.87 4.93 -1.46
N ASN A 100 -7.47 3.74 -1.44
CA ASN A 100 -6.98 2.64 -0.63
C ASN A 100 -6.07 1.75 -1.47
N LEU A 101 -4.77 1.90 -1.22
CA LEU A 101 -3.64 1.26 -1.91
C LEU A 101 -2.72 0.56 -0.88
N ARG A 102 -3.28 0.13 0.26
CA ARG A 102 -2.53 -0.64 1.26
C ARG A 102 -1.93 -1.89 0.62
N CYS A 103 -0.67 -2.17 0.95
CA CYS A 103 0.08 -3.31 0.42
C CYS A 103 0.18 -3.34 -1.12
N ALA A 104 -0.20 -2.27 -1.83
CA ALA A 104 -0.19 -2.25 -3.29
C ALA A 104 1.26 -2.37 -3.80
N GLN A 105 1.42 -3.11 -4.89
CA GLN A 105 2.68 -3.21 -5.61
C GLN A 105 2.74 -2.08 -6.64
N LEU A 106 3.35 -0.97 -6.25
CA LEU A 106 3.51 0.26 -7.02
C LEU A 106 4.98 0.55 -7.36
N GLY A 107 5.87 -0.42 -7.10
CA GLY A 107 7.30 -0.30 -7.34
C GLY A 107 7.61 -0.04 -8.81
N GLU A 108 8.63 0.78 -9.06
CA GLU A 108 9.11 1.17 -10.39
C GLU A 108 8.09 1.88 -11.31
N LEU A 109 6.87 2.13 -10.82
CA LEU A 109 5.84 2.80 -11.62
C LEU A 109 6.16 4.29 -11.81
N CYS A 110 5.76 4.81 -12.97
CA CYS A 110 5.81 6.24 -13.27
C CYS A 110 4.49 6.92 -12.85
N LEU A 111 4.49 7.55 -11.68
CA LEU A 111 3.32 8.20 -11.05
C LEU A 111 3.59 9.70 -10.78
N GLU A 112 4.33 10.36 -11.67
CA GLU A 112 4.64 11.80 -11.56
C GLU A 112 3.39 12.68 -11.46
N ASN A 113 3.40 13.63 -10.54
CA ASN A 113 2.27 14.54 -10.28
C ASN A 113 0.96 13.83 -9.86
N ILE A 114 1.02 12.56 -9.42
CA ILE A 114 -0.17 11.88 -8.88
C ILE A 114 -0.64 12.56 -7.60
N ASP A 115 -1.96 12.71 -7.44
CA ASP A 115 -2.59 13.11 -6.19
C ASP A 115 -3.07 11.88 -5.42
N LEU A 116 -2.33 11.54 -4.38
CA LEU A 116 -2.59 10.50 -3.39
C LEU A 116 -2.82 11.15 -2.01
N SER A 117 -3.28 12.40 -1.96
CA SER A 117 -3.57 13.04 -0.68
C SER A 117 -4.63 12.24 0.07
N TYR A 118 -4.42 12.08 1.37
CA TYR A 118 -5.24 11.25 2.27
C TYR A 118 -5.34 9.76 1.88
N ALA A 119 -4.51 9.27 0.94
CA ALA A 119 -4.51 7.87 0.54
C ALA A 119 -3.98 6.96 1.67
N LYS A 120 -4.47 5.72 1.70
CA LYS A 120 -3.96 4.65 2.56
C LYS A 120 -2.98 3.80 1.78
N LEU A 121 -1.72 3.84 2.18
CA LEU A 121 -0.55 3.23 1.52
C LEU A 121 0.30 2.44 2.55
N ASN A 122 -0.26 2.11 3.71
CA ASN A 122 0.40 1.31 4.73
C ASN A 122 0.95 0.02 4.10
N LEU A 123 2.22 -0.29 4.36
CA LEU A 123 2.91 -1.47 3.80
C LEU A 123 2.96 -1.53 2.26
N ALA A 124 2.60 -0.47 1.54
CA ALA A 124 2.69 -0.47 0.08
C ALA A 124 4.15 -0.53 -0.36
N ASN A 125 4.39 -1.21 -1.47
CA ASN A 125 5.69 -1.23 -2.13
C ASN A 125 5.73 -0.15 -3.21
N LEU A 126 6.46 0.92 -2.96
CA LEU A 126 6.69 2.06 -3.85
C LEU A 126 8.20 2.18 -4.19
N SER A 127 8.98 1.09 -4.00
CA SER A 127 10.42 1.11 -4.23
C SER A 127 10.74 1.48 -5.68
N GLY A 128 11.65 2.43 -5.90
CA GLY A 128 12.02 2.88 -7.23
C GLY A 128 10.91 3.62 -8.00
N ALA A 129 9.72 3.83 -7.42
CA ALA A 129 8.64 4.54 -8.09
C ALA A 129 9.03 6.01 -8.35
N ASN A 130 8.60 6.56 -9.47
CA ASN A 130 8.68 8.00 -9.72
C ASN A 130 7.40 8.67 -9.21
N LEU A 131 7.50 9.29 -8.04
CA LEU A 131 6.48 10.08 -7.35
C LEU A 131 6.89 11.56 -7.30
N SER A 132 7.74 12.01 -8.23
CA SER A 132 8.16 13.41 -8.22
C SER A 132 6.95 14.32 -8.41
N ARG A 133 6.91 15.39 -7.61
CA ARG A 133 5.79 16.34 -7.52
C ARG A 133 4.45 15.71 -7.12
N ALA A 134 4.44 14.49 -6.57
CA ALA A 134 3.21 13.87 -6.07
C ALA A 134 2.65 14.67 -4.89
N ASN A 135 1.32 14.74 -4.81
CA ASN A 135 0.61 15.22 -3.64
C ASN A 135 0.32 14.02 -2.73
N LEU A 136 1.01 13.96 -1.58
CA LEU A 136 0.88 12.93 -0.54
C LEU A 136 0.47 13.56 0.80
N VAL A 137 -0.17 14.73 0.76
CA VAL A 137 -0.64 15.44 1.95
C VAL A 137 -1.53 14.52 2.78
N ALA A 138 -1.22 14.39 4.07
CA ALA A 138 -1.94 13.53 5.01
C ALA A 138 -2.09 12.06 4.58
N ALA A 139 -1.26 11.56 3.66
CA ALA A 139 -1.25 10.14 3.30
C ALA A 139 -0.79 9.26 4.48
N GLU A 140 -1.39 8.08 4.61
CA GLU A 140 -1.02 7.08 5.60
C GLU A 140 -0.07 6.05 4.97
N MET A 141 1.22 6.16 5.25
CA MET A 141 2.29 5.32 4.69
C MET A 141 3.15 4.61 5.75
N PRO A 142 2.64 4.21 6.94
CA PRO A 142 3.48 3.54 7.91
C PRO A 142 4.00 2.22 7.35
N ALA A 143 5.29 1.97 7.60
CA ALA A 143 6.03 0.82 7.09
C ALA A 143 5.96 0.61 5.55
N ALA A 144 5.65 1.64 4.78
CA ALA A 144 5.73 1.57 3.32
C ALA A 144 7.19 1.46 2.86
N ASN A 145 7.43 0.75 1.76
CA ASN A 145 8.75 0.70 1.12
C ASN A 145 8.85 1.75 0.02
N LEU A 146 9.64 2.79 0.24
CA LEU A 146 9.92 3.90 -0.68
C LEU A 146 11.42 3.94 -1.06
N SER A 147 12.17 2.85 -0.84
CA SER A 147 13.59 2.80 -1.11
C SER A 147 13.89 3.13 -2.58
N CYS A 148 14.92 3.92 -2.84
CA CYS A 148 15.33 4.34 -4.19
C CYS A 148 14.25 5.09 -4.98
N SER A 149 13.12 5.48 -4.36
CA SER A 149 12.05 6.20 -5.04
C SER A 149 12.46 7.65 -5.35
N ASN A 150 11.82 8.25 -6.35
CA ASN A 150 11.94 9.68 -6.61
C ASN A 150 10.71 10.40 -6.06
N LEU A 151 10.88 11.13 -4.96
CA LEU A 151 9.88 11.97 -4.30
C LEU A 151 10.25 13.46 -4.40
N SER A 152 11.14 13.83 -5.33
CA SER A 152 11.59 15.21 -5.46
C SER A 152 10.40 16.16 -5.66
N ARG A 153 10.39 17.25 -4.90
CA ARG A 153 9.33 18.27 -4.88
C ARG A 153 7.93 17.73 -4.56
N SER A 154 7.82 16.57 -3.92
CA SER A 154 6.53 16.05 -3.44
C SER A 154 6.02 16.80 -2.22
N HIS A 155 4.71 16.79 -2.00
CA HIS A 155 4.08 17.39 -0.83
C HIS A 155 3.68 16.28 0.15
N LEU A 156 4.40 16.18 1.27
CA LEU A 156 4.21 15.17 2.32
C LEU A 156 3.66 15.78 3.61
N VAL A 157 3.13 17.00 3.55
CA VAL A 157 2.63 17.77 4.69
C VAL A 157 1.64 16.93 5.49
N ARG A 158 1.88 16.77 6.79
CA ARG A 158 1.08 15.96 7.72
C ARG A 158 0.96 14.47 7.38
N ALA A 159 1.76 13.94 6.45
CA ALA A 159 1.77 12.51 6.16
C ALA A 159 2.27 11.69 7.36
N ASN A 160 1.91 10.42 7.39
CA ASN A 160 2.43 9.46 8.37
C ASN A 160 3.33 8.44 7.68
N LEU A 161 4.63 8.58 7.83
CA LEU A 161 5.69 7.70 7.30
C LEU A 161 6.40 6.94 8.43
N ALA A 162 5.74 6.73 9.57
CA ALA A 162 6.35 6.03 10.70
C ALA A 162 6.84 4.63 10.29
N GLY A 163 8.12 4.34 10.53
CA GLY A 163 8.75 3.07 10.15
C GLY A 163 8.91 2.84 8.65
N ALA A 164 8.64 3.82 7.78
CA ALA A 164 8.81 3.68 6.34
C ALA A 164 10.29 3.55 5.95
N ASN A 165 10.57 2.80 4.88
CA ASN A 165 11.89 2.72 4.29
C ASN A 165 12.04 3.72 3.16
N LEU A 166 12.83 4.76 3.35
CA LEU A 166 13.16 5.83 2.39
C LEU A 166 14.65 5.80 2.03
N SER A 167 15.34 4.67 2.23
CA SER A 167 16.76 4.58 1.93
C SER A 167 17.05 4.90 0.47
N ASP A 168 18.09 5.69 0.22
CA ASP A 168 18.53 6.14 -1.11
C ASP A 168 17.43 6.86 -1.93
N ALA A 169 16.36 7.34 -1.28
CA ALA A 169 15.30 8.08 -1.96
C ALA A 169 15.78 9.49 -2.34
N ASN A 170 15.34 9.96 -3.50
CA ASN A 170 15.50 11.37 -3.89
C ASN A 170 14.34 12.19 -3.31
N LEU A 171 14.63 12.96 -2.26
CA LEU A 171 13.67 13.81 -1.53
C LEU A 171 13.92 15.31 -1.77
N ARG A 172 14.67 15.66 -2.81
CA ARG A 172 15.08 17.05 -3.06
C ARG A 172 13.87 17.98 -3.17
N GLY A 173 13.84 19.03 -2.35
CA GLY A 173 12.75 20.00 -2.36
C GLY A 173 11.40 19.46 -1.90
N ALA A 174 11.32 18.26 -1.32
CA ALA A 174 10.08 17.73 -0.78
C ALA A 174 9.64 18.50 0.47
N ASP A 175 8.33 18.65 0.68
CA ASP A 175 7.79 19.32 1.86
C ASP A 175 7.28 18.31 2.89
N PHE A 176 8.02 18.15 3.99
CA PHE A 176 7.68 17.29 5.12
C PHE A 176 7.04 18.06 6.29
N THR A 177 6.46 19.25 6.06
CA THR A 177 5.93 20.05 7.17
C THR A 177 4.91 19.26 8.02
N ASN A 178 5.17 19.13 9.33
CA ASN A 178 4.38 18.30 10.26
C ASN A 178 4.29 16.79 9.92
N THR A 179 5.23 16.23 9.16
CA THR A 179 5.24 14.79 8.84
C THR A 179 5.77 13.96 10.02
N ASN A 180 5.20 12.77 10.22
CA ASN A 180 5.75 11.78 11.14
C ASN A 180 6.72 10.84 10.41
N LEU A 181 8.02 10.93 10.72
CA LEU A 181 9.08 10.04 10.22
C LEU A 181 9.67 9.17 11.33
N SER A 182 8.99 9.04 12.46
CA SER A 182 9.51 8.28 13.59
C SER A 182 9.83 6.83 13.21
N ASN A 183 11.01 6.35 13.59
CA ASN A 183 11.54 5.03 13.23
C ASN A 183 11.74 4.79 11.72
N ALA A 184 11.64 5.80 10.87
CA ALA A 184 11.88 5.65 9.42
C ALA A 184 13.37 5.47 9.12
N ASN A 185 13.67 4.86 7.98
CA ASN A 185 15.03 4.74 7.45
C ASN A 185 15.24 5.73 6.29
N LEU A 186 16.08 6.74 6.46
CA LEU A 186 16.47 7.70 5.42
C LEU A 186 17.96 7.57 5.06
N ASN A 187 18.58 6.41 5.30
CA ASN A 187 19.99 6.22 4.97
C ASN A 187 20.26 6.50 3.49
N GLY A 188 21.27 7.30 3.18
CA GLY A 188 21.61 7.69 1.80
C GLY A 188 20.59 8.60 1.09
N ALA A 189 19.50 9.00 1.74
CA ALA A 189 18.47 9.82 1.10
C ALA A 189 18.97 11.25 0.79
N ASP A 190 18.57 11.78 -0.36
CA ASP A 190 18.92 13.15 -0.78
C ASP A 190 17.81 14.13 -0.37
N LEU A 191 18.02 14.84 0.74
CA LEU A 191 17.11 15.80 1.35
C LEU A 191 17.43 17.26 0.96
N ARG A 192 18.27 17.51 -0.04
CA ARG A 192 18.68 18.88 -0.41
C ARG A 192 17.48 19.77 -0.73
N GLY A 193 17.36 20.85 0.04
CA GLY A 193 16.26 21.81 -0.06
C GLY A 193 14.89 21.30 0.41
N ALA A 194 14.81 20.12 1.05
CA ALA A 194 13.59 19.63 1.65
C ALA A 194 13.17 20.50 2.85
N ASN A 195 11.87 20.74 3.01
CA ASN A 195 11.35 21.44 4.18
C ASN A 195 11.06 20.44 5.30
N LEU A 196 11.78 20.55 6.41
CA LEU A 196 11.67 19.64 7.57
C LEU A 196 11.02 20.32 8.80
N GLU A 197 10.26 21.39 8.59
CA GLU A 197 9.59 22.09 9.67
C GLU A 197 8.63 21.16 10.45
N ARG A 198 8.81 21.07 11.78
CA ARG A 198 7.95 20.27 12.68
C ARG A 198 7.86 18.78 12.33
N VAL A 199 8.87 18.22 11.67
CA VAL A 199 8.95 16.77 11.42
C VAL A 199 9.25 16.02 12.72
N ASP A 200 8.53 14.92 12.99
CA ASP A 200 8.93 13.98 14.04
C ASP A 200 9.98 13.01 13.50
N LEU A 201 11.25 13.20 13.90
CA LEU A 201 12.41 12.39 13.52
C LEU A 201 12.86 11.42 14.64
N LYS A 202 12.00 11.11 15.62
CA LYS A 202 12.39 10.21 16.72
C LYS A 202 12.80 8.84 16.17
N LYS A 203 14.02 8.40 16.52
CA LYS A 203 14.59 7.10 16.12
C LYS A 203 14.70 6.92 14.60
N THR A 204 14.69 7.99 13.83
CA THR A 204 14.92 7.95 12.39
C THR A 204 16.41 7.69 12.11
N CYS A 205 16.73 6.77 11.20
CA CYS A 205 18.10 6.56 10.72
C CYS A 205 18.39 7.54 9.58
N LEU A 206 19.51 8.26 9.65
CA LEU A 206 19.91 9.30 8.70
C LEU A 206 21.34 9.09 8.19
N ASP A 207 21.87 7.87 8.27
CA ASP A 207 23.26 7.59 7.93
C ASP A 207 23.51 7.86 6.45
N GLY A 208 24.42 8.78 6.14
CA GLY A 208 24.71 9.18 4.76
C GLY A 208 23.61 10.01 4.08
N ALA A 209 22.57 10.45 4.80
CA ALA A 209 21.59 11.38 4.25
C ALA A 209 22.26 12.73 3.89
N ILE A 210 21.85 13.32 2.76
CA ILE A 210 22.47 14.52 2.19
C ILE A 210 21.53 15.72 2.37
N PHE A 211 22.00 16.81 2.98
CA PHE A 211 21.19 18.00 3.27
C PHE A 211 21.62 19.25 2.47
N GLU A 212 22.86 19.30 1.98
CA GLU A 212 23.47 20.44 1.26
C GLU A 212 24.00 20.04 -0.13
#